data_AF-A0A1V1NW59-F1
#
_entry.id   AF-A0A1V1NW59-F1
#
_cell.length_a   1.000
_cell.length_b   1.000
_cell.length_c   1.000
_cell.angle_alpha   90.00
_cell.angle_beta   90.00
_cell.angle_gamma   90.00
#
_symmetry.space_group_name_H-M   'P 1'
#
loop_
_entity.id
_entity.type
_entity.pdbx_description
1 polymer ?
#
loop_
_entity_poly.entity_id
_entity_poly.type
_entity_poly.pdbx_seq_one_letter_code
_entity_poly.pdbx_strand_id
1 'polypeptide(L)'
;VANDIKSLQTTDGNVIVFNCHIAGSKAQPTIFPSSIDDLPDDEHAYTLFGMSSELPEQYINLIIEIFGKEALTYKHAWGMAYNSPITGLIKLLDIGTRVAVTNTANDDKAEQ
;
A
#
# COMPACT_ATOMS: atom_id res chain seq x y z
N VAL A 1 -17.75 6.38 0.44
CA VAL A 1 -16.70 7.06 -0.36
C VAL A 1 -15.49 6.18 -0.61
N ALA A 2 -14.65 5.84 0.39
CA ALA A 2 -13.45 5.04 0.14
C ALA A 2 -13.76 3.65 -0.46
N ASN A 3 -14.79 2.97 0.03
CA ASN A 3 -15.24 1.69 -0.54
C ASN A 3 -15.74 1.85 -1.98
N ASP A 4 -16.39 2.96 -2.30
CA ASP A 4 -16.87 3.23 -3.67
C ASP A 4 -15.68 3.40 -4.61
N ILE A 5 -14.63 4.12 -4.18
CA ILE A 5 -13.38 4.27 -4.94
C ILE A 5 -12.68 2.92 -5.11
N LYS A 6 -12.53 2.14 -4.03
CA LYS A 6 -11.93 0.79 -4.08
C LYS A 6 -12.71 -0.21 -4.93
N SER A 7 -14.00 0.05 -5.20
CA SER A 7 -14.84 -0.78 -6.06
C SER A 7 -14.75 -0.43 -7.54
N LEU A 8 -14.10 0.69 -7.88
CA LEU A 8 -13.80 1.02 -9.27
C LEU A 8 -12.73 0.05 -9.79
N GLN A 9 -12.89 -0.36 -11.05
CA GLN A 9 -11.99 -1.32 -11.68
C GLN A 9 -11.65 -0.90 -13.11
N THR A 10 -10.44 -1.29 -13.52
CA THR A 10 -9.90 -1.20 -14.88
C THR A 10 -9.59 -2.61 -15.39
N THR A 11 -8.98 -2.73 -16.56
CA THR A 11 -8.60 -4.02 -17.15
C THR A 11 -7.61 -4.82 -16.30
N ASP A 12 -6.83 -4.12 -15.47
CA ASP A 12 -5.76 -4.65 -14.64
C ASP A 12 -6.14 -4.82 -13.15
N GLY A 13 -7.42 -4.63 -12.81
CA GLY A 13 -7.97 -4.88 -11.48
C GLY A 13 -8.62 -3.67 -10.83
N ASN A 14 -8.78 -3.74 -9.51
CA ASN A 14 -9.41 -2.68 -8.72
C ASN A 14 -8.46 -1.51 -8.47
N VAL A 15 -9.02 -0.31 -8.38
CA VAL A 15 -8.29 0.89 -7.94
C VAL A 15 -7.72 0.66 -6.53
N ILE A 16 -6.42 0.93 -6.39
CA ILE A 16 -5.71 0.82 -5.12
C ILE A 16 -5.63 2.21 -4.46
N VAL A 17 -6.14 2.32 -3.24
CA VAL A 17 -6.07 3.54 -2.43
C VAL A 17 -4.93 3.41 -1.43
N PHE A 18 -3.99 4.34 -1.51
CA PHE A 18 -2.91 4.48 -0.54
C PHE A 18 -3.18 5.68 0.38
N ASN A 19 -2.88 5.53 1.67
CA ASN A 19 -2.93 6.62 2.65
C ASN A 19 -1.58 6.85 3.32
N CYS A 20 -1.31 8.09 3.70
CA CYS A 20 -0.18 8.46 4.54
C CYS A 20 -0.70 9.31 5.69
N HIS A 21 -0.68 8.75 6.90
CA HIS A 21 -1.07 9.46 8.11
C HIS A 21 0.15 10.11 8.74
N ILE A 22 0.12 11.44 8.86
CA ILE A 22 1.15 12.22 9.54
C ILE A 22 0.53 12.84 10.79
N ALA A 23 0.82 12.23 11.93
CA ALA A 23 0.34 12.63 13.25
C ALA A 23 1.47 13.25 14.08
N GLY A 24 1.12 14.16 15.00
CA GLY A 24 2.07 14.72 15.98
C GLY A 24 2.52 13.72 17.07
N SER A 25 2.00 12.49 17.05
CA SER A 25 2.34 11.41 17.96
C SER A 25 3.78 10.91 17.77
N LYS A 26 4.41 10.43 18.86
CA LYS A 26 5.74 9.80 18.85
C LYS A 26 5.67 8.26 18.75
N ALA A 27 4.50 7.71 18.41
CA ALA A 27 4.35 6.28 18.17
C ALA A 27 5.28 5.80 17.04
N GLN A 28 5.59 4.51 17.06
CA GLN A 28 6.50 3.93 16.08
C GLN A 28 5.95 4.11 14.66
N PRO A 29 6.80 4.52 13.70
CA PRO A 29 6.41 4.55 12.31
C PRO A 29 6.10 3.15 11.78
N THR A 30 5.05 3.04 10.98
CA THR A 30 4.65 1.78 10.33
C THR A 30 4.45 2.06 8.84
N ILE A 31 4.95 1.17 7.99
CA ILE A 31 4.70 1.20 6.55
C ILE A 31 4.24 -0.18 6.11
N PHE A 32 3.20 -0.22 5.29
CA PHE A 32 2.55 -1.47 4.88
C PHE A 32 2.09 -2.31 6.09
N PRO A 33 1.25 -1.76 6.99
CA PRO A 33 0.73 -2.52 8.11
C PRO A 33 0.03 -3.79 7.61
N SER A 34 0.24 -4.88 8.33
CA SER A 34 -0.35 -6.20 8.06
C SER A 34 -1.67 -6.41 8.82
N SER A 35 -1.93 -5.59 9.82
CA SER A 35 -3.17 -5.56 10.57
C SER A 35 -3.39 -4.20 11.22
N ILE A 36 -4.60 -3.95 11.73
CA ILE A 36 -4.90 -2.75 12.52
C ILE A 36 -4.08 -2.69 13.82
N ASP A 37 -3.65 -3.84 14.34
CA ASP A 37 -2.86 -3.95 15.57
C ASP A 37 -1.42 -3.44 15.40
N ASP A 38 -0.97 -3.25 14.14
CA ASP A 38 0.33 -2.64 13.82
C ASP A 38 0.31 -1.11 13.93
N LEU A 39 -0.86 -0.52 14.22
CA LEU A 39 -1.07 0.92 14.33
C LEU A 39 -1.26 1.33 15.80
N PRO A 40 -0.85 2.55 16.17
CA PRO A 40 -1.14 3.08 17.49
C PRO A 40 -2.65 3.29 17.70
N ASP A 41 -3.04 3.41 18.96
CA ASP A 41 -4.41 3.80 19.37
C ASP A 41 -4.68 5.26 18.98
N ASP A 42 -5.03 5.46 17.72
CA ASP A 42 -5.35 6.73 17.07
C ASP A 42 -6.54 6.50 16.12
N GLU A 43 -7.66 7.14 16.42
CA GLU A 43 -8.91 7.04 15.64
C GLU A 43 -8.70 7.41 14.17
N HIS A 44 -7.84 8.38 13.88
CA HIS A 44 -7.52 8.78 12.51
C HIS A 44 -6.65 7.72 11.81
N ALA A 45 -5.75 7.06 12.53
CA ALA A 45 -4.98 5.94 11.99
C ALA A 45 -5.91 4.78 11.61
N TYR A 46 -6.85 4.42 12.47
CA TYR A 46 -7.83 3.36 12.21
C TYR A 46 -8.78 3.70 11.06
N THR A 47 -9.24 4.95 10.99
CA THR A 47 -10.08 5.42 9.88
C THR A 47 -9.34 5.32 8.54
N LEU A 48 -8.10 5.83 8.47
CA LEU A 48 -7.30 5.77 7.25
C LEU A 48 -6.92 4.35 6.86
N PHE A 49 -6.66 3.47 7.83
CA PHE A 49 -6.44 2.04 7.58
C PHE A 49 -7.65 1.39 6.91
N GLY A 50 -8.86 1.62 7.42
CA GLY A 50 -10.09 1.11 6.81
C GLY A 50 -10.35 1.66 5.40
N MET A 51 -9.89 2.88 5.13
CA MET A 51 -9.98 3.50 3.80
C MET A 51 -8.91 2.97 2.82
N SER A 52 -7.75 2.57 3.31
CA SER A 52 -6.67 1.99 2.49
C SER A 52 -7.10 0.67 1.85
N SER A 53 -6.50 0.35 0.71
CA SER A 53 -6.67 -0.94 0.04
C SER A 53 -5.76 -1.99 0.66
N GLU A 54 -6.29 -3.20 0.83
CA GLU A 54 -5.44 -4.38 0.94
C GLU A 54 -4.73 -4.59 -0.40
N LEU A 55 -3.43 -4.86 -0.35
CA LEU A 55 -2.59 -4.90 -1.53
C LEU A 55 -2.63 -6.30 -2.18
N PRO A 56 -2.90 -6.39 -3.49
CA PRO A 56 -2.81 -7.65 -4.23
C PRO A 56 -1.39 -8.26 -4.17
N GLU A 57 -1.29 -9.56 -4.39
CA GLU A 57 -0.04 -10.33 -4.28
C GLU A 57 1.15 -9.72 -5.06
N GLN A 58 0.89 -9.14 -6.24
CA GLN A 58 1.93 -8.47 -7.04
C GLN A 58 2.62 -7.32 -6.29
N TYR A 59 1.89 -6.57 -5.47
CA TYR A 59 2.44 -5.51 -4.64
C TYR A 59 3.23 -6.11 -3.46
N ILE A 60 2.73 -7.18 -2.85
CA ILE A 60 3.42 -7.89 -1.75
C ILE A 60 4.79 -8.39 -2.22
N ASN A 61 4.85 -9.01 -3.40
CA ASN A 61 6.10 -9.49 -3.98
C ASN A 61 7.10 -8.34 -4.22
N LEU A 62 6.63 -7.20 -4.73
CA LEU A 62 7.46 -6.01 -4.93
C LEU A 62 7.92 -5.38 -3.60
N ILE A 63 7.07 -5.37 -2.58
CA ILE A 63 7.44 -4.93 -1.23
C ILE A 63 8.55 -5.82 -0.68
N ILE A 64 8.42 -7.14 -0.81
CA ILE A 64 9.46 -8.10 -0.39
C ILE A 64 10.78 -7.85 -1.14
N GLU A 65 10.73 -7.60 -2.44
CA GLU A 65 11.92 -7.25 -3.24
C GLU A 65 12.63 -5.99 -2.72
N ILE A 66 11.87 -4.92 -2.42
CA ILE A 66 12.42 -3.61 -2.05
C ILE A 66 12.83 -3.52 -0.58
N PHE A 67 12.10 -4.16 0.32
CA PHE A 67 12.35 -4.12 1.77
C PHE A 67 13.19 -5.30 2.28
N GLY A 68 13.35 -6.36 1.48
CA GLY A 68 14.21 -7.49 1.80
C GLY A 68 13.66 -8.37 2.92
N LYS A 69 14.56 -8.97 3.72
CA LYS A 69 14.20 -10.03 4.70
C LYS A 69 13.16 -9.62 5.73
N GLU A 70 13.09 -8.35 6.10
CA GLU A 70 12.12 -7.82 7.06
C GLU A 70 10.68 -7.87 6.54
N ALA A 71 10.49 -7.93 5.21
CA ALA A 71 9.19 -8.00 4.56
C ALA A 71 8.76 -9.42 4.18
N LEU A 72 9.63 -10.44 4.33
CA LEU A 72 9.32 -11.83 3.98
C LEU A 72 8.16 -12.44 4.80
N THR A 73 7.77 -11.78 5.88
CA THR A 73 6.67 -12.19 6.76
C THR A 73 5.31 -11.67 6.31
N TYR A 74 5.26 -10.72 5.36
CA TYR A 74 4.00 -10.15 4.88
C TYR A 74 3.21 -11.18 4.08
N LYS A 75 2.12 -11.66 4.68
CA LYS A 75 1.04 -12.37 3.96
C LYS A 75 -0.02 -11.40 3.46
N HIS A 76 -0.21 -10.30 4.20
CA HIS A 76 -1.13 -9.22 3.90
C HIS A 76 -0.42 -7.91 4.18
N ALA A 77 -0.73 -6.89 3.39
CA ALA A 77 -0.29 -5.53 3.62
C ALA A 77 -1.35 -4.57 3.11
N TRP A 78 -1.52 -3.46 3.82
CA TRP A 78 -2.39 -2.37 3.40
C TRP A 78 -1.56 -1.23 2.82
N GLY A 79 -2.10 -0.57 1.80
CA GLY A 79 -1.53 0.65 1.22
C GLY A 79 -1.58 1.81 2.22
N MET A 80 -0.78 1.75 3.27
CA MET A 80 -0.76 2.77 4.31
C MET A 80 0.66 2.98 4.85
N ALA A 81 0.96 4.24 5.14
CA ALA A 81 2.08 4.63 5.98
C ALA A 81 1.56 5.45 7.17
N TYR A 82 2.09 5.20 8.36
CA TYR A 82 1.85 5.96 9.57
C TYR A 82 3.18 6.55 10.05
N ASN A 83 3.29 7.88 10.14
CA ASN A 83 4.48 8.61 10.58
C ASN A 83 5.81 8.12 9.97
N SER A 84 5.75 7.57 8.75
CA SER A 84 6.91 7.04 8.06
C SER A 84 7.93 8.16 7.79
N PRO A 85 9.24 7.90 7.91
CA PRO A 85 10.24 8.80 7.37
C PRO A 85 10.03 8.99 5.85
N ILE A 86 10.55 10.09 5.31
CA ILE A 86 10.40 10.43 3.89
C ILE A 86 10.93 9.32 2.96
N THR A 87 11.95 8.58 3.39
CA THR A 87 12.48 7.43 2.65
C THR A 87 11.45 6.32 2.50
N GLY A 88 10.64 6.05 3.52
CA GLY A 88 9.55 5.08 3.43
C GLY A 88 8.42 5.58 2.53
N LEU A 89 8.09 6.87 2.56
CA LEU A 89 7.09 7.45 1.66
C LEU A 89 7.53 7.35 0.18
N ILE A 90 8.81 7.61 -0.11
CA ILE A 90 9.37 7.43 -1.46
C ILE A 90 9.21 5.98 -1.90
N LYS A 91 9.49 4.99 -1.03
CA LYS A 91 9.30 3.57 -1.36
C LYS A 91 7.83 3.24 -1.65
N LEU A 92 6.90 3.78 -0.88
CA LEU A 92 5.47 3.59 -1.10
C LEU A 92 5.04 4.11 -2.49
N LEU A 93 5.53 5.30 -2.87
CA LEU A 93 5.25 5.88 -4.19
C LEU A 93 5.90 5.08 -5.33
N ASP A 94 7.15 4.62 -5.15
CA ASP A 94 7.85 3.79 -6.13
C ASP A 94 7.09 2.48 -6.39
N ILE A 95 6.65 1.81 -5.33
CA ILE A 95 5.83 0.59 -5.42
C ILE A 95 4.51 0.86 -6.15
N GLY A 96 3.81 1.93 -5.79
CA GLY A 96 2.56 2.34 -6.44
C GLY A 96 2.73 2.55 -7.95
N THR A 97 3.86 3.11 -8.36
CA THR A 97 4.10 3.50 -9.76
C THR A 97 4.67 2.36 -10.61
N ARG A 98 5.59 1.54 -10.07
CA ARG A 98 6.20 0.41 -10.80
C ARG A 98 5.18 -0.67 -11.20
N VAL A 99 4.19 -0.93 -10.33
CA VAL A 99 3.12 -1.88 -10.66
C VAL A 99 2.24 -1.34 -11.78
N ALA A 100 1.87 -0.05 -11.74
CA ALA A 100 1.09 0.57 -12.79
C ALA A 100 1.78 0.47 -14.17
N VAL A 101 3.09 0.75 -14.24
CA VAL A 101 3.87 0.65 -15.49
C VAL A 101 3.98 -0.78 -15.99
N THR A 102 4.15 -1.75 -15.08
CA THR A 102 4.28 -3.17 -15.45
C THR A 102 2.97 -3.71 -16.01
N ASN A 103 1.82 -3.28 -15.48
CA ASN A 103 0.51 -3.65 -16.00
C ASN A 103 0.29 -3.08 -17.42
N THR A 104 0.62 -1.81 -17.66
CA THR A 104 0.50 -1.20 -18.99
C THR A 104 1.36 -1.94 -20.03
N ALA A 105 2.59 -2.34 -19.67
CA ALA A 105 3.49 -3.05 -20.58
C ALA A 105 3.03 -4.49 -20.92
N ASN A 106 2.20 -5.11 -20.08
CA ASN A 106 1.63 -6.44 -20.35
C ASN A 106 0.40 -6.36 -21.28
N ASP A 107 -0.41 -5.31 -21.16
CA ASP A 107 -1.55 -5.07 -22.06
C ASP A 107 -1.08 -4.91 -23.52
N ASP A 108 0.00 -4.15 -23.76
CA ASP A 108 0.59 -3.95 -25.10
C ASP A 108 1.10 -5.26 -25.76
N LYS A 109 1.41 -6.30 -24.97
CA LYS A 109 1.88 -7.61 -25.46
C LYS A 109 0.75 -8.60 -25.69
N ALA A 110 -0.40 -8.43 -25.06
CA ALA A 110 -1.55 -9.32 -25.22
C ALA A 110 -2.35 -9.03 -26.50
N GLU A 111 -2.20 -7.82 -27.07
CA GLU A 111 -2.85 -7.39 -28.31
C GLU A 111 -2.01 -7.63 -29.59
N GLN A 112 -0.81 -8.23 -29.48
CA GLN A 112 0.08 -8.60 -30.59
C GLN A 112 0.09 -10.11 -30.85
#